data_AF-A0A4R4MPB7-F1
#
_entry.id   AF-A0A4R4MPB7-F1
#
_cell.length_a   1.000
_cell.length_b   1.000
_cell.length_c   1.000
_cell.angle_alpha   90.00
_cell.angle_beta   90.00
_cell.angle_gamma   90.00
#
_symmetry.space_group_name_H-M   'P 1'
#
loop_
_entity.id
_entity.type
_entity.pdbx_description
1 polymer ?
#
loop_
_entity_poly.entity_id
_entity_poly.type
_entity_poly.pdbx_seq_one_letter_code
_entity_poly.pdbx_strand_id
1 'polypeptide(L)'
;MFHKIVRALTQTTPDQRQAAEDDACAYGTQLLTEAREELNRADTKAQVLLGIVGIGLGAVTGGLLAGSWSPFALSNAVEWLWWVGAAAALASAVVLAGAVYPRLDRRKIHSAAMYYADILHLDSPATVAGALMRSSTLDLERVADQLYRVSHIVGQKYRLIRWGFWLLLGGMAATVSAALINIVLTGSSP
;
A
#
# COMPACT_ATOMS: atom_id res chain seq x y z
N MET A 1 35.36 -44.19 18.31
CA MET A 1 34.94 -42.92 18.96
C MET A 1 34.27 -41.95 17.99
N PHE A 2 34.85 -41.70 16.80
CA PHE A 2 34.31 -40.81 15.76
C PHE A 2 32.86 -41.10 15.33
N HIS A 3 32.47 -42.37 15.23
CA HIS A 3 31.11 -42.77 14.85
C HIS A 3 30.02 -42.36 15.86
N LYS A 4 30.35 -42.21 17.16
CA LYS A 4 29.40 -41.71 18.17
C LYS A 4 29.22 -40.19 18.07
N ILE A 5 30.27 -39.46 17.71
CA ILE A 5 30.23 -38.01 17.54
C ILE A 5 29.45 -37.65 16.26
N VAL A 6 29.68 -38.36 15.15
CA VAL A 6 28.91 -38.18 13.91
C VAL A 6 27.44 -38.53 14.10
N ARG A 7 27.11 -39.60 14.85
CA ARG A 7 25.73 -39.98 15.18
C ARG A 7 25.06 -39.00 16.15
N ALA A 8 25.79 -38.39 17.08
CA ALA A 8 25.29 -37.33 17.96
C ALA A 8 25.07 -36.00 17.21
N LEU A 9 25.87 -35.70 16.18
CA LEU A 9 25.68 -34.53 15.31
C LEU A 9 24.56 -34.72 14.28
N THR A 10 24.20 -35.97 13.92
CA THR A 10 23.06 -36.28 13.03
C THR A 10 21.74 -36.48 13.78
N GLN A 11 21.78 -36.76 15.08
CA GLN A 11 20.61 -36.74 15.94
C GLN A 11 20.35 -35.32 16.45
N THR A 12 19.88 -34.45 15.57
CA THR A 12 18.99 -33.38 16.05
C THR A 12 17.78 -34.12 16.60
N THR A 13 17.67 -34.20 17.94
CA THR A 13 16.52 -34.82 18.61
C THR A 13 15.25 -34.20 18.00
N PRO A 14 14.20 -34.98 17.68
CA PRO A 14 12.96 -34.43 17.14
C PRO A 14 12.46 -33.22 17.96
N ASP A 15 12.66 -33.25 19.27
CA ASP A 15 12.42 -32.17 20.23
C ASP A 15 13.19 -30.87 19.93
N GLN A 16 14.45 -30.94 19.47
CA GLN A 16 15.24 -29.77 19.09
C GLN A 16 14.85 -29.18 17.73
N ARG A 17 14.41 -30.00 16.77
CA ARG A 17 13.86 -29.49 15.51
C ARG A 17 12.53 -28.80 15.73
N GLN A 18 11.69 -29.41 16.56
CA GLN A 18 10.37 -28.88 16.89
C GLN A 18 10.49 -27.56 17.65
N ALA A 19 11.40 -27.46 18.64
CA ALA A 19 11.69 -26.19 19.31
C ALA A 19 12.22 -25.09 18.35
N ALA A 20 13.07 -25.45 17.37
CA ALA A 20 13.55 -24.50 16.37
C ALA A 20 12.45 -24.06 15.38
N GLU A 21 11.54 -24.96 15.03
CA GLU A 21 10.35 -24.66 14.22
C GLU A 21 9.37 -23.75 14.97
N ASP A 22 9.17 -23.99 16.27
CA ASP A 22 8.33 -23.17 17.15
C ASP A 22 8.91 -21.75 17.31
N ASP A 23 10.22 -21.63 17.53
CA ASP A 23 10.93 -20.33 17.60
C ASP A 23 10.83 -19.57 16.27
N ALA A 24 11.02 -20.27 15.14
CA ALA A 24 10.89 -19.67 13.81
C ALA A 24 9.45 -19.22 13.53
N CYS A 25 8.46 -19.99 13.98
CA CYS A 25 7.04 -19.64 13.88
C CYS A 25 6.74 -18.39 14.72
N ALA A 26 7.18 -18.36 15.98
CA ALA A 26 7.03 -17.22 16.87
C ALA A 26 7.63 -15.95 16.24
N TYR A 27 8.87 -16.03 15.74
CA TYR A 27 9.52 -14.91 15.06
C TYR A 27 8.75 -14.46 13.81
N GLY A 28 8.29 -15.40 12.98
CA GLY A 28 7.49 -15.08 11.79
C GLY A 28 6.16 -14.40 12.12
N THR A 29 5.48 -14.79 13.21
CA THR A 29 4.24 -14.14 13.66
C THR A 29 4.48 -12.72 14.17
N GLN A 30 5.62 -12.46 14.81
CA GLN A 30 6.04 -11.12 15.19
C GLN A 30 6.25 -10.25 13.94
N LEU A 31 7.05 -10.72 12.97
CA LEU A 31 7.28 -9.99 11.71
C LEU A 31 5.98 -9.72 10.94
N LEU A 32 5.05 -10.68 10.95
CA LEU A 32 3.74 -10.51 10.31
C LEU A 32 2.92 -9.42 10.99
N THR A 33 2.98 -9.33 12.32
CA THR A 33 2.31 -8.27 13.09
C THR A 33 2.92 -6.90 12.74
N GLU A 34 4.25 -6.80 12.75
CA GLU A 34 4.97 -5.58 12.36
C GLU A 34 4.64 -5.15 10.91
N ALA A 35 4.59 -6.10 9.97
CA ALA A 35 4.25 -5.82 8.58
C ALA A 35 2.80 -5.34 8.41
N ARG A 36 1.86 -5.86 9.19
CA ARG A 36 0.45 -5.41 9.19
C ARG A 36 0.31 -4.00 9.79
N GLU A 37 1.04 -3.70 10.85
CA GLU A 37 1.09 -2.34 11.40
C GLU A 37 1.63 -1.35 10.37
N GLU A 38 2.72 -1.73 9.69
CA GLU A 38 3.33 -0.90 8.66
C GLU A 38 2.40 -0.68 7.46
N LEU A 39 1.63 -1.71 7.09
CA LEU A 39 0.57 -1.59 6.09
C LEU A 39 -0.48 -0.56 6.50
N ASN A 40 -0.97 -0.62 7.75
CA ASN A 40 -1.97 0.31 8.26
C ASN A 40 -1.44 1.75 8.32
N ARG A 41 -0.16 1.92 8.69
CA ARG A 41 0.53 3.22 8.64
C ARG A 41 0.62 3.74 7.20
N ALA A 42 0.94 2.89 6.23
CA ALA A 42 0.99 3.27 4.83
C ALA A 42 -0.40 3.70 4.30
N ASP A 43 -1.45 2.95 4.64
CA ASP A 43 -2.83 3.29 4.25
C ASP A 43 -3.29 4.62 4.85
N THR A 44 -2.97 4.86 6.11
CA THR A 44 -3.25 6.15 6.77
C THR A 44 -2.57 7.30 6.04
N LYS A 45 -1.29 7.17 5.64
CA LYS A 45 -0.58 8.18 4.85
C LYS A 45 -1.26 8.43 3.50
N ALA A 46 -1.67 7.37 2.81
CA ALA A 46 -2.34 7.48 1.52
C ALA A 46 -3.70 8.19 1.63
N GLN A 47 -4.51 7.85 2.64
CA GLN A 47 -5.81 8.49 2.90
C GLN A 47 -5.65 9.97 3.24
N VAL A 48 -4.68 10.33 4.08
CA VAL A 48 -4.39 11.73 4.43
C VAL A 48 -3.98 12.53 3.18
N LEU A 49 -3.05 12.00 2.37
CA LEU A 49 -2.64 12.66 1.13
C LEU A 49 -3.81 12.82 0.15
N LEU A 50 -4.64 11.78 -0.02
CA LEU A 50 -5.81 11.85 -0.88
C LEU A 50 -6.82 12.89 -0.39
N GLY A 51 -7.01 13.01 0.93
CA GLY A 51 -7.83 14.06 1.54
C GLY A 51 -7.32 15.47 1.24
N ILE A 52 -6.01 15.70 1.37
CA ILE A 52 -5.37 16.99 1.02
C ILE A 52 -5.58 17.31 -0.46
N VAL A 53 -5.40 16.34 -1.34
CA VAL A 53 -5.65 16.51 -2.79
C VAL A 53 -7.11 16.84 -3.05
N GLY A 54 -8.05 16.15 -2.39
CA GLY A 54 -9.48 16.42 -2.53
C GLY A 54 -9.86 17.84 -2.13
N ILE A 55 -9.31 18.36 -1.02
CA ILE A 55 -9.51 19.75 -0.59
C ILE A 55 -8.98 20.73 -1.65
N GLY A 56 -7.75 20.50 -2.15
CA GLY A 56 -7.15 21.35 -3.17
C GLY A 56 -7.95 21.37 -4.48
N LEU A 57 -8.34 20.19 -4.99
CA LEU A 57 -9.18 20.07 -6.19
C LEU A 57 -10.55 20.74 -5.99
N GLY A 58 -11.16 20.58 -4.83
CA GLY A 58 -12.43 21.22 -4.48
C GLY A 58 -12.33 22.75 -4.48
N ALA A 59 -11.28 23.31 -3.87
CA ALA A 59 -11.05 24.75 -3.85
C ALA A 59 -10.84 25.33 -5.26
N VAL A 60 -10.00 24.68 -6.08
CA VAL A 60 -9.75 25.09 -7.47
C VAL A 60 -11.04 25.02 -8.30
N THR A 61 -11.75 23.90 -8.24
CA THR A 61 -13.01 23.71 -8.98
C THR A 61 -14.06 24.73 -8.55
N GLY A 62 -14.15 25.03 -7.24
CA GLY A 62 -15.05 26.05 -6.71
C GLY A 62 -14.74 27.45 -7.25
N GLY A 63 -13.46 27.84 -7.32
CA GLY A 63 -13.05 29.12 -7.91
C GLY A 63 -13.38 29.21 -9.41
N LEU A 64 -13.17 28.12 -10.15
CA LEU A 64 -13.51 28.04 -11.58
C LEU A 64 -15.02 28.19 -11.80
N LEU A 65 -15.84 27.46 -11.05
CA LEU A 65 -17.30 27.50 -11.16
C LEU A 65 -17.90 28.84 -10.70
N ALA A 66 -17.27 29.49 -9.72
CA ALA A 66 -17.66 30.83 -9.29
C ALA A 66 -17.30 31.92 -10.33
N GLY A 67 -16.51 31.58 -11.36
CA GLY A 67 -16.04 32.53 -12.38
C GLY A 67 -15.05 33.56 -11.85
N SER A 68 -14.54 33.41 -10.62
CA SER A 68 -13.57 34.35 -10.02
C SER A 68 -12.18 34.23 -10.64
N TRP A 69 -11.89 33.11 -11.31
CA TRP A 69 -10.62 32.83 -11.96
C TRP A 69 -10.81 31.90 -13.16
N SER A 70 -10.09 32.13 -14.26
CA SER A 70 -10.13 31.30 -15.47
C SER A 70 -8.73 30.97 -15.98
N PRO A 71 -8.40 29.68 -16.21
CA PRO A 71 -7.10 29.25 -16.72
C PRO A 71 -6.92 29.60 -18.21
N PHE A 72 -8.01 29.76 -18.96
CA PHE A 72 -7.98 30.13 -20.38
C PHE A 72 -7.67 31.60 -20.62
N ALA A 73 -7.66 32.42 -19.55
CA ALA A 73 -7.27 33.83 -19.62
C ALA A 73 -5.76 34.03 -19.40
N LEU A 74 -5.00 32.95 -19.17
CA LEU A 74 -3.56 32.98 -18.95
C LEU A 74 -2.81 33.19 -20.28
N SER A 75 -1.60 33.74 -20.22
CA SER A 75 -0.71 33.74 -21.39
C SER A 75 -0.38 32.29 -21.80
N ASN A 76 -0.19 32.05 -23.10
CA ASN A 76 -0.11 30.69 -23.68
C ASN A 76 0.90 29.77 -22.94
N ALA A 77 2.08 30.28 -22.56
CA ALA A 77 3.07 29.49 -21.82
C ALA A 77 2.64 29.17 -20.37
N VAL A 78 1.97 30.11 -19.70
CA VAL A 78 1.48 29.97 -18.32
C VAL A 78 0.25 29.05 -18.28
N GLU A 79 -0.59 29.11 -19.31
CA GLU A 79 -1.72 28.21 -19.50
C GLU A 79 -1.26 26.75 -19.61
N TRP A 80 -0.28 26.46 -20.47
CA TRP A 80 0.27 25.11 -20.60
C TRP A 80 0.88 24.61 -19.28
N LEU A 81 1.61 25.46 -18.57
CA LEU A 81 2.18 25.11 -17.27
C LEU A 81 1.09 24.76 -16.25
N TRP A 82 -0.01 25.52 -16.24
CA TRP A 82 -1.16 25.23 -15.39
C TRP A 82 -1.80 23.89 -15.72
N TRP A 83 -2.05 23.60 -17.00
CA TRP A 83 -2.64 22.34 -17.43
C TRP A 83 -1.76 21.13 -17.13
N VAL A 84 -0.44 21.24 -17.30
CA VAL A 84 0.52 20.20 -16.88
C VAL A 84 0.43 19.95 -15.38
N GLY A 85 0.36 21.03 -14.59
CA GLY A 85 0.21 20.93 -13.14
C GLY A 85 -1.12 20.27 -12.72
N ALA A 86 -2.22 20.65 -13.38
CA ALA A 86 -3.55 20.06 -13.15
C ALA A 86 -3.59 18.57 -13.52
N ALA A 87 -3.01 18.19 -14.66
CA ALA A 87 -2.90 16.80 -15.09
C ALA A 87 -2.06 15.96 -14.11
N ALA A 88 -0.94 16.51 -13.62
CA ALA A 88 -0.10 15.84 -12.61
C ALA A 88 -0.83 15.66 -11.28
N ALA A 89 -1.59 16.67 -10.82
CA ALA A 89 -2.41 16.58 -9.61
C ALA A 89 -3.51 15.51 -9.76
N LEU A 90 -4.17 15.43 -10.91
CA LEU A 90 -5.17 14.40 -11.20
C LEU A 90 -4.54 13.00 -11.25
N ALA A 91 -3.39 12.85 -11.90
CA ALA A 91 -2.64 11.60 -11.93
C ALA A 91 -2.23 11.15 -10.53
N SER A 92 -1.79 12.08 -9.67
CA SER A 92 -1.51 11.81 -8.26
C SER A 92 -2.74 11.26 -7.54
N ALA A 93 -3.92 11.89 -7.70
CA ALA A 93 -5.16 11.43 -7.09
C ALA A 93 -5.49 9.99 -7.49
N VAL A 94 -5.36 9.66 -8.78
CA VAL A 94 -5.60 8.30 -9.30
C VAL A 94 -4.61 7.29 -8.71
N VAL A 95 -3.32 7.64 -8.64
CA VAL A 95 -2.28 6.77 -8.09
C VAL A 95 -2.49 6.53 -6.59
N LEU A 96 -2.84 7.57 -5.82
CA LEU A 96 -3.13 7.48 -4.39
C LEU A 96 -4.42 6.70 -4.12
N ALA A 97 -5.48 6.93 -4.90
CA ALA A 97 -6.70 6.13 -4.84
C ALA A 97 -6.41 4.65 -5.12
N GLY A 98 -5.54 4.35 -6.08
CA GLY A 98 -5.07 2.99 -6.35
C GLY A 98 -4.26 2.34 -5.22
N ALA A 99 -3.65 3.13 -4.34
CA ALA A 99 -2.98 2.64 -3.13
C ALA A 99 -3.97 2.29 -2.01
N VAL A 100 -5.07 3.05 -1.91
CA VAL A 100 -6.16 2.84 -0.94
C VAL A 100 -7.11 1.73 -1.40
N TYR A 101 -7.29 1.55 -2.71
CA TYR A 101 -8.22 0.56 -3.25
C TYR A 101 -7.85 -0.86 -2.82
N PRO A 102 -8.77 -1.62 -2.18
CA PRO A 102 -8.48 -2.95 -1.68
C PRO A 102 -8.24 -3.90 -2.85
N ARG A 103 -6.97 -4.23 -3.11
CA ARG A 103 -6.59 -5.27 -4.07
C ARG A 103 -6.82 -6.64 -3.42
N LEU A 104 -8.02 -7.18 -3.60
CA LEU A 104 -8.33 -8.58 -3.32
C LEU A 104 -7.62 -9.43 -4.38
N ASP A 105 -6.40 -9.89 -4.07
CA ASP A 105 -5.63 -10.73 -4.98
C ASP A 105 -6.36 -12.06 -5.17
N ARG A 106 -7.04 -12.22 -6.31
CA ARG A 106 -7.85 -13.40 -6.68
C ARG A 106 -6.99 -14.62 -7.06
N ARG A 107 -5.67 -14.59 -6.84
CA ARG A 107 -4.75 -15.55 -7.44
C ARG A 107 -4.56 -16.81 -6.58
N LYS A 108 -5.29 -17.85 -7.02
CA LYS A 108 -5.12 -19.30 -6.79
C LYS A 108 -5.13 -19.77 -5.33
N ILE A 109 -6.35 -20.13 -4.92
CA ILE A 109 -6.71 -21.01 -3.81
C ILE A 109 -6.06 -22.38 -4.03
N HIS A 110 -4.85 -22.60 -3.54
CA HIS A 110 -4.26 -23.93 -3.42
C HIS A 110 -3.42 -24.03 -2.14
N SER A 111 -4.08 -23.92 -0.98
CA SER A 111 -3.85 -24.79 0.19
C SER A 111 -4.45 -24.14 1.44
N ALA A 112 -5.28 -24.93 2.14
CA ALA A 112 -5.70 -24.78 3.53
C ALA A 112 -6.24 -23.42 3.98
N ALA A 113 -7.55 -23.19 3.76
CA ALA A 113 -8.44 -22.27 4.51
C ALA A 113 -7.71 -21.20 5.34
N MET A 114 -7.31 -20.09 4.72
CA MET A 114 -6.26 -19.21 5.29
C MET A 114 -6.67 -17.76 5.53
N TYR A 115 -7.89 -17.36 5.15
CA TYR A 115 -8.35 -15.97 5.30
C TYR A 115 -9.84 -15.91 5.64
N TYR A 116 -10.33 -14.86 6.31
CA TYR A 116 -11.75 -14.74 6.67
C TYR A 116 -12.69 -14.88 5.44
N ALA A 117 -12.21 -14.51 4.25
CA ALA A 117 -12.94 -14.67 3.00
C ALA A 117 -13.09 -16.13 2.55
N ASP A 118 -12.20 -17.05 2.95
CA ASP A 118 -12.37 -18.50 2.72
C ASP A 118 -13.48 -19.08 3.62
N ILE A 119 -13.67 -18.52 4.82
CA ILE A 119 -14.74 -18.95 5.74
C ILE A 119 -16.12 -18.64 5.14
N LEU A 120 -16.24 -17.56 4.35
CA LEU A 120 -17.47 -17.27 3.60
C LEU A 120 -17.82 -18.32 2.54
N HIS A 121 -16.87 -19.17 2.13
CA HIS A 121 -17.07 -20.21 1.12
C HIS A 121 -17.18 -21.62 1.73
N LEU A 122 -17.17 -21.72 3.07
CA LEU A 122 -17.27 -22.98 3.80
C LEU A 122 -18.69 -23.15 4.35
N ASP A 123 -19.45 -24.07 3.75
CA ASP A 123 -20.88 -24.26 4.03
C ASP A 123 -21.20 -24.91 5.40
N SER A 124 -20.21 -25.27 6.23
CA SER A 124 -20.46 -25.95 7.51
C SER A 124 -19.41 -25.71 8.61
N PRO A 125 -19.82 -25.47 9.88
CA PRO A 125 -18.94 -25.31 11.03
C PRO A 125 -17.99 -26.49 11.30
N ALA A 126 -18.41 -27.72 10.98
CA ALA A 126 -17.59 -28.92 11.17
C ALA A 126 -16.38 -28.95 10.20
N THR A 127 -16.56 -28.41 9.00
CA THR A 127 -15.50 -28.28 7.99
C THR A 127 -14.48 -27.22 8.41
N VAL A 128 -14.93 -26.15 9.09
CA VAL A 128 -14.07 -25.12 9.68
C VAL A 128 -13.21 -25.71 10.79
N ALA A 129 -13.79 -26.49 11.71
CA ALA A 129 -13.04 -27.16 12.78
C ALA A 129 -11.98 -28.15 12.23
N GLY A 130 -12.35 -28.96 11.24
CA GLY A 130 -11.42 -29.90 10.58
C GLY A 130 -10.34 -29.24 9.70
N ALA A 131 -10.56 -27.99 9.26
CA ALA A 131 -9.54 -27.18 8.60
C ALA A 131 -8.58 -26.55 9.61
N LEU A 132 -9.10 -26.04 10.73
CA LEU A 132 -8.32 -25.50 11.85
C LEU A 132 -7.36 -26.55 12.46
N MET A 133 -7.83 -27.79 12.63
CA MET A 133 -7.00 -28.89 13.14
C MET A 133 -5.93 -29.36 12.15
N ARG A 134 -6.10 -29.14 10.84
CA ARG A 134 -5.09 -29.43 9.82
C ARG A 134 -4.11 -28.28 9.62
N SER A 135 -4.47 -27.05 9.99
CA SER A 135 -3.56 -25.91 9.89
C SER A 135 -2.48 -25.91 10.97
N SER A 136 -2.73 -26.51 12.15
CA SER A 136 -1.76 -26.56 13.25
C SER A 136 -0.53 -27.42 12.96
N THR A 137 -0.50 -28.17 11.85
CA THR A 137 0.65 -28.99 11.45
C THR A 137 1.50 -28.34 10.35
N LEU A 138 1.14 -27.13 9.88
CA LEU A 138 1.82 -26.41 8.78
C LEU A 138 2.15 -24.95 9.16
N ASP A 139 2.41 -24.68 10.44
CA ASP A 139 2.46 -23.32 10.98
C ASP A 139 3.57 -22.45 10.38
N LEU A 140 4.80 -22.97 10.22
CA LEU A 140 5.91 -22.17 9.71
C LEU A 140 5.77 -21.78 8.23
N GLU A 141 5.39 -22.73 7.37
CA GLU A 141 5.18 -22.48 5.94
C GLU A 141 4.00 -21.50 5.72
N ARG A 142 2.96 -21.62 6.54
CA ARG A 142 1.81 -20.69 6.57
C ARG A 142 2.23 -19.27 6.95
N VAL A 143 2.98 -19.12 8.04
CA VAL A 143 3.47 -17.81 8.51
C VAL A 143 4.39 -17.18 7.46
N ALA A 144 5.26 -17.99 6.83
CA ALA A 144 6.16 -17.54 5.77
C ALA A 144 5.40 -17.07 4.50
N ASP A 145 4.42 -17.82 4.00
CA ASP A 145 3.61 -17.41 2.83
C ASP A 145 2.83 -16.13 3.12
N GLN A 146 2.24 -16.05 4.32
CA GLN A 146 1.49 -14.86 4.72
C GLN A 146 2.39 -13.63 4.86
N LEU A 147 3.56 -13.77 5.47
CA LEU A 147 4.55 -12.70 5.57
C LEU A 147 5.00 -12.25 4.17
N TYR A 148 5.34 -13.18 3.29
CA TYR A 148 5.75 -12.88 1.91
C TYR A 148 4.68 -12.07 1.15
N ARG A 149 3.41 -12.48 1.24
CA ARG A 149 2.30 -11.77 0.59
C ARG A 149 2.09 -10.37 1.17
N VAL A 150 2.05 -10.25 2.50
CA VAL A 150 1.85 -8.95 3.16
C VAL A 150 3.01 -8.00 2.82
N SER A 151 4.26 -8.47 2.89
CA SER A 151 5.44 -7.66 2.52
C SER A 151 5.39 -7.18 1.06
N HIS A 152 4.96 -8.03 0.12
CA HIS A 152 4.83 -7.63 -1.28
C HIS A 152 3.74 -6.57 -1.50
N ILE A 153 2.58 -6.71 -0.83
CA ILE A 153 1.50 -5.72 -0.86
C ILE A 153 1.97 -4.38 -0.28
N VAL A 154 2.63 -4.41 0.88
CA VAL A 154 3.22 -3.22 1.53
C VAL A 154 4.18 -2.52 0.57
N GLY A 155 5.09 -3.27 -0.08
CA GLY A 155 6.04 -2.73 -1.05
C GLY A 155 5.35 -2.06 -2.25
N GLN A 156 4.29 -2.66 -2.80
CA GLN A 156 3.52 -2.06 -3.89
C GLN A 156 2.81 -0.77 -3.46
N LYS A 157 2.17 -0.75 -2.28
CA LYS A 157 1.51 0.45 -1.75
C LYS A 157 2.50 1.57 -1.53
N TYR A 158 3.67 1.28 -0.95
CA TYR A 158 4.73 2.26 -0.75
C TYR A 158 5.23 2.88 -2.05
N ARG A 159 5.34 2.08 -3.12
CA ARG A 159 5.69 2.60 -4.46
C ARG A 159 4.60 3.55 -4.99
N LEU A 160 3.33 3.17 -4.91
CA LEU A 160 2.22 4.03 -5.34
C LEU A 160 2.19 5.34 -4.55
N ILE A 161 2.31 5.27 -3.22
CA ILE A 161 2.36 6.47 -2.35
C ILE A 161 3.53 7.38 -2.76
N ARG A 162 4.71 6.82 -2.99
CA ARG A 162 5.89 7.59 -3.41
C ARG A 162 5.65 8.29 -4.76
N TRP A 163 5.12 7.59 -5.76
CA TRP A 163 4.81 8.18 -7.06
C TRP A 163 3.72 9.25 -6.96
N GLY A 164 2.63 8.97 -6.24
CA GLY A 164 1.54 9.93 -6.00
C GLY A 164 2.03 11.18 -5.30
N PHE A 165 2.89 11.06 -4.31
CA PHE A 165 3.51 12.20 -3.62
C PHE A 165 4.35 13.08 -4.55
N TRP A 166 5.22 12.49 -5.37
CA TRP A 166 6.05 13.26 -6.32
C TRP A 166 5.22 13.93 -7.41
N LEU A 167 4.20 13.23 -7.93
CA LEU A 167 3.26 13.81 -8.89
C LEU A 167 2.49 14.99 -8.27
N LEU A 168 2.07 14.87 -7.01
CA LEU A 168 1.38 15.95 -6.31
C LEU A 168 2.29 17.16 -6.13
N LEU A 169 3.52 16.93 -5.66
CA LEU A 169 4.49 17.99 -5.41
C LEU A 169 4.83 18.74 -6.71
N GLY A 170 5.10 17.99 -7.79
CA GLY A 170 5.37 18.58 -9.11
C GLY A 170 4.17 19.32 -9.67
N GLY A 171 2.96 18.74 -9.55
CA GLY A 171 1.72 19.37 -9.99
C GLY A 171 1.42 20.67 -9.23
N MET A 172 1.60 20.66 -7.91
CA MET A 172 1.40 21.83 -7.06
C MET A 172 2.45 22.92 -7.33
N ALA A 173 3.72 22.55 -7.53
CA ALA A 173 4.75 23.50 -7.92
C ALA A 173 4.40 24.17 -9.27
N ALA A 174 3.99 23.38 -10.27
CA ALA A 174 3.61 23.91 -11.58
C ALA A 174 2.40 24.86 -11.51
N THR A 175 1.32 24.48 -10.82
CA THR A 175 0.12 25.33 -10.71
C THR A 175 0.37 26.60 -9.89
N VAL A 176 1.11 26.51 -8.78
CA VAL A 176 1.49 27.68 -7.96
C VAL A 176 2.41 28.62 -8.74
N SER A 177 3.43 28.08 -9.43
CA SER A 177 4.30 28.89 -10.29
C SER A 177 3.52 29.57 -11.40
N ALA A 178 2.58 28.88 -12.05
CA ALA A 178 1.72 29.49 -13.07
C ALA A 178 0.90 30.66 -12.50
N ALA A 179 0.29 30.47 -11.33
CA ALA A 179 -0.47 31.52 -10.66
C ALA A 179 0.41 32.73 -10.27
N LEU A 180 1.60 32.49 -9.72
CA LEU A 180 2.54 33.55 -9.34
C LEU A 180 3.05 34.33 -10.55
N ILE A 181 3.45 33.63 -11.62
CA ILE A 181 3.88 34.26 -12.88
C ILE A 181 2.74 35.12 -13.44
N ASN A 182 1.51 34.60 -13.44
CA ASN A 182 0.36 35.37 -13.88
C ASN A 182 0.18 36.65 -13.07
N ILE A 183 0.23 36.58 -11.73
CA ILE A 183 0.11 37.75 -10.85
C ILE A 183 1.18 38.80 -11.17
N VAL A 184 2.43 38.37 -11.38
CA VAL A 184 3.54 39.27 -11.73
C VAL A 184 3.33 39.92 -13.09
N LEU A 185 2.86 39.17 -14.09
CA LEU A 185 2.57 39.69 -15.43
C LEU A 185 1.38 40.66 -15.44
N THR A 186 0.31 40.36 -14.71
CA THR A 186 -0.86 41.24 -14.63
C THR A 186 -0.62 42.47 -13.76
N GLY A 187 0.17 42.33 -12.69
CA GLY A 187 0.49 43.43 -11.77
C GLY A 187 1.55 44.40 -12.29
N SER A 188 2.23 44.06 -13.40
CA SER A 188 3.21 44.94 -14.08
C SER A 188 2.62 45.72 -15.26
N SER A 189 1.29 45.65 -15.47
CA SER A 189 0.59 46.48 -16.45
C SER A 189 0.26 47.86 -15.82
N PRO A 190 0.82 48.97 -16.31
CA PRO A 190 0.51 50.33 -15.84
C PRO A 190 -0.90 50.80 -16.24
#